data_AF-A0A353T3D3-F1
#
_entry.id   AF-A0A353T3D3-F1
#
_cell.length_a   1.000
_cell.length_b   1.000
_cell.length_c   1.000
_cell.angle_alpha   90.00
_cell.angle_beta   90.00
_cell.angle_gamma   90.00
#
_symmetry.space_group_name_H-M   'P 1'
#
loop_
_entity.id
_entity.type
_entity.pdbx_description
1 polymer ?
#
loop_
_entity_poly.entity_id
_entity_poly.type
_entity_poly.pdbx_seq_one_letter_code
_entity_poly.pdbx_strand_id
1 'polypeptide(L)'
;MPNLEQLKQLAGEMAVKQITAAPGRNRRCKLPRLGEANQILIQAYQSTSEDIKSRGNIVPAAEWLLDNFYVIEEQFKETQYHITSDLSRNLPVLTKGDHAGFPRIYGMAAELVEFLNGRLEEETIVSFLEEYQAHAPLTCRELWAIPLFLRICLLETIKDIAVMISESIKLRKQADEWAVKLMNSLTRSREDPDYRDEFRKVITEHDAANKVLKPVYAERLLQRLREEGGEAAPIIRWVDGKLAVQHTSADEIVQQVHQTQASSQGSMGNAVTSLRLVSNMRWDEIFEQLSILDRILRQDPAGIYSAMDFASRNSYRHRVEQIAKKHRANELQVAEKALECARENQEDSLEKMRHIGYYIVDQGRSLLEAKMNGRLSRRKTGKRNAFLYFGFIGLLTALGMVLFLAAVFHTSVLPGFWNMLLAAVLSFLPVYSIAIGLVHWAAARICRPFHIPKLELKEGIPEEYRTMVVIPALLTSEKRVMELIDQMEVFYLANQEENLHFALLGDYKDGPEEKTDSDNVIVDTAKRMIHELNQRYGRERE
;
A
#
# COMPACT_ATOMS: atom_id res chain seq x y z
N MET A 1 12.09 -15.96 -22.66
CA MET A 1 12.08 -15.33 -21.32
C MET A 1 13.50 -15.40 -20.79
N PRO A 2 14.01 -14.36 -20.11
CA PRO A 2 15.25 -14.52 -19.35
C PRO A 2 15.11 -15.74 -18.42
N ASN A 3 16.18 -16.53 -18.30
CA ASN A 3 16.15 -17.74 -17.48
C ASN A 3 15.98 -17.33 -16.01
N LEU A 4 15.12 -18.02 -15.26
CA LEU A 4 14.90 -17.77 -13.83
C LEU A 4 16.23 -17.81 -13.04
N GLU A 5 17.20 -18.61 -13.49
CA GLU A 5 18.55 -18.64 -12.93
C GLU A 5 19.30 -17.32 -13.12
N GLN A 6 19.19 -16.68 -14.28
CA GLN A 6 19.82 -15.38 -14.53
C GLN A 6 19.19 -14.29 -13.65
N LEU A 7 17.88 -14.38 -13.44
CA LEU A 7 17.17 -13.47 -12.53
C LEU A 7 17.66 -13.62 -11.08
N LYS A 8 17.85 -14.87 -10.62
CA LYS A 8 18.40 -15.14 -9.29
C LYS A 8 19.85 -14.66 -9.16
N GLN A 9 20.68 -14.89 -10.18
CA GLN A 9 22.04 -14.37 -10.20
C GLN A 9 22.05 -12.83 -10.09
N LEU A 10 21.19 -12.14 -10.84
CA LEU A 10 21.03 -10.69 -10.74
C LEU A 10 20.64 -10.28 -9.32
N ALA A 11 19.65 -10.94 -8.71
CA ALA A 11 19.20 -10.65 -7.35
C ALA A 11 20.33 -10.77 -6.32
N GLY A 12 21.11 -11.86 -6.38
CA GLY A 12 22.25 -12.09 -5.50
C GLY A 12 23.36 -11.06 -5.69
N GLU A 13 23.74 -10.77 -6.94
CA GLU A 13 24.73 -9.73 -7.25
C GLU A 13 24.30 -8.34 -6.75
N MET A 14 23.03 -8.00 -6.94
CA MET A 14 22.46 -6.74 -6.46
C MET A 14 22.48 -6.65 -4.94
N ALA A 15 22.08 -7.69 -4.23
CA ALA A 15 22.05 -7.70 -2.78
C ALA A 15 23.45 -7.47 -2.16
N VAL A 16 24.49 -8.00 -2.80
CA VAL A 16 25.89 -7.78 -2.40
C VAL A 16 26.37 -6.35 -2.75
N LYS A 17 26.01 -5.83 -3.93
CA LYS A 17 26.46 -4.50 -4.41
C LYS A 17 25.74 -3.35 -3.70
N GLN A 18 24.49 -3.53 -3.28
CA GLN A 18 23.67 -2.47 -2.71
C GLN A 18 24.04 -2.14 -1.26
N ILE A 19 24.86 -1.09 -1.10
CA ILE A 19 25.25 -0.58 0.21
C ILE A 19 24.25 0.49 0.68
N THR A 20 23.51 0.16 1.74
CA THR A 20 22.57 1.08 2.38
C THR A 20 23.22 1.86 3.52
N ALA A 21 22.81 3.12 3.69
CA ALA A 21 23.15 3.88 4.89
C ALA A 21 22.53 3.21 6.13
N ALA A 22 23.27 3.16 7.24
CA ALA A 22 22.77 2.61 8.49
C ALA A 22 21.46 3.32 8.92
N PRO A 23 20.49 2.60 9.50
CA PRO A 23 19.24 3.18 9.98
C PRO A 23 19.53 4.21 11.08
N GLY A 24 19.54 5.50 10.70
CA GLY A 24 19.90 6.63 11.55
C GLY A 24 19.15 7.90 11.14
N ARG A 25 18.68 8.66 12.13
CA ARG A 25 17.65 9.73 12.05
C ARG A 25 17.56 10.50 10.71
N ASN A 26 16.33 10.49 10.16
CA ASN A 26 15.77 11.55 9.31
C ASN A 26 16.50 11.86 7.99
N ARG A 27 17.18 10.92 7.35
CA ARG A 27 17.43 11.08 5.91
C ARG A 27 16.15 10.82 5.15
N ARG A 28 15.54 11.89 4.64
CA ARG A 28 14.50 11.76 3.62
C ARG A 28 15.15 11.18 2.37
N CYS A 29 14.68 10.03 1.92
CA CYS A 29 15.09 9.52 0.62
C CYS A 29 14.51 10.41 -0.49
N LYS A 30 15.18 10.39 -1.66
CA LYS A 30 14.57 10.90 -2.88
C LYS A 30 13.42 9.97 -3.26
N LEU A 31 12.34 10.57 -3.76
CA LEU A 31 11.23 9.84 -4.35
C LEU A 31 11.10 10.24 -5.82
N PRO A 32 10.70 9.31 -6.69
CA PRO A 32 10.44 9.61 -8.10
C PRO A 32 9.40 10.72 -8.27
N ARG A 33 9.64 11.63 -9.23
CA ARG A 33 8.77 12.79 -9.48
C ARG A 33 7.62 12.43 -10.40
N LEU A 34 6.67 11.63 -9.89
CA LEU A 34 5.52 11.19 -10.66
C LEU A 34 4.64 12.32 -11.18
N GLY A 35 4.61 13.49 -10.52
CA GLY A 35 3.83 14.66 -10.95
C GLY A 35 4.29 15.19 -12.31
N GLU A 36 5.59 15.39 -12.45
CA GLU A 36 6.23 15.80 -13.71
C GLU A 36 6.07 14.70 -14.77
N ALA A 37 6.25 13.44 -14.39
CA ALA A 37 6.06 12.30 -15.29
C ALA A 37 4.63 12.21 -15.87
N ASN A 38 3.60 12.40 -15.04
CA ASN A 38 2.22 12.38 -15.50
C ASN A 38 1.93 13.52 -16.48
N GLN A 39 2.45 14.73 -16.22
CA GLN A 39 2.30 15.86 -17.15
C GLN A 39 2.96 15.58 -18.50
N ILE A 40 4.15 14.99 -18.50
CA ILE A 40 4.86 14.58 -19.72
C ILE A 40 4.06 13.53 -20.48
N LEU A 41 3.49 12.54 -19.79
CA LEU A 41 2.62 11.52 -20.41
C LEU A 41 1.40 12.16 -21.08
N ILE A 42 0.72 13.07 -20.39
CA ILE A 42 -0.46 13.78 -20.93
C ILE A 42 -0.08 14.54 -22.20
N GLN A 43 1.04 15.25 -22.20
CA GLN A 43 1.54 15.97 -23.39
C GLN A 43 1.85 15.02 -24.55
N ALA A 44 2.51 13.88 -24.27
CA ALA A 44 2.81 12.87 -25.28
C ALA A 44 1.53 12.26 -25.87
N TYR A 45 0.52 11.98 -25.05
CA TYR A 45 -0.79 11.50 -25.49
C TYR A 45 -1.53 12.53 -26.35
N GLN A 46 -1.58 13.79 -25.93
CA GLN A 46 -2.25 14.87 -26.68
C GLN A 46 -1.63 15.04 -28.06
N SER A 47 -0.30 15.13 -28.13
CA SER A 47 0.44 15.23 -29.40
C SER A 47 0.17 14.02 -30.31
N THR A 48 0.14 12.82 -29.74
CA THR A 48 -0.11 11.58 -30.50
C THR A 48 -1.55 11.50 -31.02
N SER A 49 -2.53 11.90 -30.21
CA SER A 49 -3.96 11.87 -30.56
C SER A 49 -4.31 12.89 -31.66
N GLU A 50 -3.74 14.10 -31.59
CA GLU A 50 -3.94 15.13 -32.63
C GLU A 50 -3.44 14.67 -34.00
N ASP A 51 -2.24 14.09 -34.04
CA ASP A 51 -1.65 13.66 -35.31
C ASP A 51 -2.45 12.50 -35.95
N ILE A 52 -2.97 11.55 -35.16
CA ILE A 52 -3.81 10.46 -35.67
C ILE A 52 -5.11 10.98 -36.28
N LYS A 53 -5.78 11.95 -35.63
CA LYS A 53 -6.99 12.58 -36.17
C LYS A 53 -6.75 13.26 -37.51
N SER A 54 -5.53 13.76 -37.75
CA SER A 54 -5.19 14.53 -38.94
C SER A 54 -4.76 13.68 -40.15
N ARG A 55 -4.13 12.51 -39.94
CA ARG A 55 -3.44 11.75 -41.03
C ARG A 55 -3.74 10.25 -41.10
N GLY A 56 -4.49 9.68 -40.16
CA GLY A 56 -5.00 8.29 -40.26
C GLY A 56 -3.97 7.15 -40.12
N ASN A 57 -2.67 7.41 -40.05
CA ASN A 57 -1.64 6.38 -39.85
C ASN A 57 -1.21 6.32 -38.39
N ILE A 58 -1.53 5.21 -37.72
CA ILE A 58 -1.15 4.96 -36.33
C ILE A 58 0.22 4.25 -36.32
N VAL A 59 1.14 4.71 -35.47
CA VAL A 59 2.35 3.94 -35.14
C VAL A 59 1.90 2.80 -34.20
N PRO A 60 2.10 1.51 -34.51
CA PRO A 60 1.69 0.39 -33.64
C PRO A 60 2.00 0.53 -32.14
N ALA A 61 3.12 1.15 -31.76
CA ALA A 61 3.44 1.41 -30.35
C ALA A 61 2.52 2.47 -29.69
N ALA A 62 1.92 3.37 -30.47
CA ALA A 62 0.96 4.38 -30.03
C ALA A 62 -0.43 3.81 -29.73
N GLU A 63 -0.84 2.69 -30.36
CA GLU A 63 -2.14 2.05 -30.12
C GLU A 63 -2.30 1.71 -28.63
N TRP A 64 -1.29 1.07 -28.05
CA TRP A 64 -1.28 0.74 -26.63
C TRP A 64 -1.42 1.97 -25.72
N LEU A 65 -0.77 3.08 -26.05
CA LEU A 65 -0.87 4.31 -25.28
C LEU A 65 -2.29 4.87 -25.34
N LEU A 66 -2.91 4.87 -26.52
CA LEU A 66 -4.24 5.47 -26.73
C LEU A 66 -5.34 4.64 -26.08
N ASP A 67 -5.31 3.32 -26.30
CA ASP A 67 -6.33 2.39 -25.79
C ASP A 67 -6.32 2.31 -24.26
N ASN A 68 -5.15 2.55 -23.64
CA ASN A 68 -4.95 2.39 -22.20
C ASN A 68 -4.71 3.70 -21.46
N PHE A 69 -4.79 4.86 -22.13
CA PHE A 69 -4.40 6.15 -21.55
C PHE A 69 -5.10 6.43 -20.21
N TYR A 70 -6.42 6.30 -20.15
CA TYR A 70 -7.19 6.58 -18.95
C TYR A 70 -6.83 5.67 -17.78
N VAL A 71 -6.57 4.38 -18.06
CA VAL A 71 -6.13 3.43 -17.05
C VAL A 71 -4.75 3.83 -16.53
N ILE A 72 -3.82 4.18 -17.42
CA ILE A 72 -2.47 4.61 -17.04
C ILE A 72 -2.54 5.91 -16.21
N GLU A 73 -3.34 6.88 -16.63
CA GLU A 73 -3.52 8.17 -15.92
C GLU A 73 -4.10 7.97 -14.51
N GLU A 74 -5.11 7.10 -14.38
CA GLU A 74 -5.67 6.72 -13.08
C GLU A 74 -4.61 6.07 -12.19
N GLN A 75 -3.84 5.13 -12.73
CA GLN A 75 -2.75 4.48 -11.99
C GLN A 75 -1.65 5.48 -11.57
N PHE A 76 -1.34 6.50 -12.36
CA PHE A 76 -0.46 7.59 -11.95
C PHE A 76 -1.03 8.35 -10.75
N LYS A 77 -2.31 8.75 -10.79
CA LYS A 77 -2.97 9.51 -9.72
C LYS A 77 -3.06 8.70 -8.43
N GLU A 78 -3.44 7.44 -8.49
CA GLU A 78 -3.48 6.54 -7.34
C GLU A 78 -2.08 6.37 -6.71
N THR A 79 -1.07 6.10 -7.53
CA THR A 79 0.32 5.92 -7.06
C THR A 79 0.81 7.20 -6.38
N GLN A 80 0.50 8.38 -6.94
CA GLN A 80 0.81 9.67 -6.32
C GLN A 80 0.13 9.87 -4.96
N TYR A 81 -1.13 9.47 -4.83
CA TYR A 81 -1.88 9.58 -3.57
C TYR A 81 -1.26 8.72 -2.45
N HIS A 82 -0.77 7.52 -2.79
CA HIS A 82 -0.14 6.62 -1.83
C HIS A 82 1.30 7.01 -1.43
N ILE A 83 1.94 7.90 -2.19
CA ILE A 83 3.25 8.45 -1.81
C ILE A 83 3.06 9.46 -0.67
N THR A 84 3.21 8.97 0.56
CA THR A 84 3.12 9.80 1.77
C THR A 84 4.49 10.30 2.23
N SER A 85 4.48 11.37 3.03
CA SER A 85 5.73 11.85 3.66
C SER A 85 6.35 10.85 4.64
N ASP A 86 5.57 9.88 5.17
CA ASP A 86 6.11 8.81 6.02
C ASP A 86 6.88 7.77 5.22
N LEU A 87 6.48 7.48 3.98
CA LEU A 87 7.22 6.59 3.08
C LEU A 87 8.66 7.08 2.87
N SER A 88 8.84 8.40 2.75
CA SER A 88 10.17 9.00 2.60
C SER A 88 11.08 8.85 3.83
N ARG A 89 10.54 8.34 4.95
CA ARG A 89 11.23 8.22 6.24
C ARG A 89 11.38 6.75 6.62
N ASN A 90 12.55 6.42 7.15
CA ASN A 90 12.86 5.09 7.69
C ASN A 90 12.91 3.96 6.66
N LEU A 91 13.01 4.26 5.36
CA LEU A 91 13.46 3.29 4.37
C LEU A 91 14.99 3.34 4.24
N PRO A 92 15.68 2.19 4.17
CA PRO A 92 17.11 2.12 3.87
C PRO A 92 17.45 2.72 2.51
N VAL A 93 18.37 3.70 2.51
CA VAL A 93 18.72 4.50 1.34
C VAL A 93 20.05 4.03 0.75
N LEU A 94 20.09 3.87 -0.57
CA LEU A 94 21.32 3.52 -1.31
C LEU A 94 22.32 4.67 -1.25
N THR A 95 23.58 4.32 -1.00
CA THR A 95 24.69 5.29 -0.88
C THR A 95 25.57 5.37 -2.12
N LYS A 96 25.50 4.37 -3.01
CA LYS A 96 26.31 4.23 -4.22
C LYS A 96 25.46 3.69 -5.37
N GLY A 97 25.97 3.77 -6.59
CA GLY A 97 25.29 3.33 -7.82
C GLY A 97 24.36 4.39 -8.42
N ASP A 98 23.72 4.04 -9.52
CA ASP A 98 22.88 4.96 -10.32
C ASP A 98 21.65 5.45 -9.53
N HIS A 99 21.19 4.63 -8.59
CA HIS A 99 20.06 4.92 -7.70
C HIS A 99 20.49 5.56 -6.36
N ALA A 100 21.67 6.18 -6.27
CA ALA A 100 22.15 6.80 -5.04
C ALA A 100 21.19 7.91 -4.53
N GLY A 101 20.81 7.79 -3.25
CA GLY A 101 19.84 8.68 -2.61
C GLY A 101 18.38 8.23 -2.69
N PHE A 102 18.07 7.18 -3.44
CA PHE A 102 16.77 6.52 -3.45
C PHE A 102 16.73 5.33 -2.46
N PRO A 103 15.54 4.86 -2.03
CA PRO A 103 15.41 3.63 -1.26
C PRO A 103 15.98 2.43 -2.03
N ARG A 104 16.59 1.46 -1.34
CA ARG A 104 17.07 0.24 -2.02
C ARG A 104 15.96 -0.52 -2.73
N ILE A 105 14.73 -0.43 -2.21
CA ILE A 105 13.56 -1.06 -2.82
C ILE A 105 13.21 -0.46 -4.19
N TYR A 106 13.52 0.83 -4.42
CA TYR A 106 13.40 1.44 -5.75
C TYR A 106 14.45 0.86 -6.70
N GLY A 107 15.71 0.76 -6.24
CA GLY A 107 16.77 0.14 -7.05
C GLY A 107 16.46 -1.31 -7.42
N MET A 108 15.88 -2.09 -6.50
CA MET A 108 15.40 -3.44 -6.79
C MET A 108 14.28 -3.46 -7.83
N ALA A 109 13.27 -2.60 -7.67
CA ALA A 109 12.14 -2.52 -8.59
C ALA A 109 12.58 -2.08 -10.00
N ALA A 110 13.46 -1.09 -10.10
CA ALA A 110 13.96 -0.55 -11.37
C ALA A 110 14.71 -1.62 -12.16
N GLU A 111 15.68 -2.28 -11.52
CA GLU A 111 16.49 -3.34 -12.15
C GLU A 111 15.66 -4.56 -12.53
N LEU A 112 14.67 -4.95 -11.70
CA LEU A 112 13.76 -6.04 -12.02
C LEU A 112 12.90 -5.71 -13.25
N VAL A 113 12.34 -4.50 -13.32
CA VAL A 113 11.52 -4.05 -14.46
C VAL A 113 12.37 -3.95 -15.73
N GLU A 114 13.59 -3.42 -15.63
CA GLU A 114 14.52 -3.30 -16.75
C GLU A 114 14.94 -4.68 -17.27
N PHE A 115 15.40 -5.58 -16.39
CA PHE A 115 15.87 -6.92 -16.75
C PHE A 115 14.77 -7.76 -17.40
N LEU A 116 13.52 -7.63 -16.94
CA LEU A 116 12.37 -8.35 -17.49
C LEU A 116 11.67 -7.59 -18.63
N ASN A 117 12.21 -6.46 -19.07
CA ASN A 117 11.63 -5.59 -20.09
C ASN A 117 10.13 -5.30 -19.85
N GLY A 118 9.81 -4.95 -18.60
CA GLY A 118 8.47 -4.64 -18.12
C GLY A 118 7.53 -5.83 -17.96
N ARG A 119 7.96 -7.08 -18.23
CA ARG A 119 7.11 -8.27 -18.09
C ARG A 119 7.29 -8.90 -16.71
N LEU A 120 6.41 -8.55 -15.78
CA LEU A 120 6.41 -9.08 -14.42
C LEU A 120 5.35 -10.19 -14.29
N GLU A 121 5.75 -11.26 -13.62
CA GLU A 121 4.89 -12.36 -13.21
C GLU A 121 5.10 -12.62 -11.71
N GLU A 122 4.09 -13.10 -10.99
CA GLU A 122 4.17 -13.31 -9.53
C GLU A 122 5.38 -14.15 -9.13
N GLU A 123 5.59 -15.28 -9.83
CA GLU A 123 6.71 -16.19 -9.62
C GLU A 123 8.07 -15.49 -9.76
N THR A 124 8.21 -14.61 -10.75
CA THR A 124 9.46 -13.87 -10.99
C THR A 124 9.72 -12.85 -9.88
N ILE A 125 8.70 -12.14 -9.41
CA ILE A 125 8.81 -11.17 -8.32
C ILE A 125 9.21 -11.89 -7.03
N VAL A 126 8.48 -12.96 -6.68
CA VAL A 126 8.72 -13.76 -5.49
C VAL A 126 10.13 -14.36 -5.52
N SER A 127 10.50 -15.04 -6.60
CA SER A 127 11.82 -15.67 -6.73
C SER A 127 12.97 -14.67 -6.63
N PHE A 128 12.83 -13.49 -7.24
CA PHE A 128 13.84 -12.42 -7.15
C PHE A 128 13.99 -11.94 -5.71
N LEU A 129 12.88 -11.70 -5.00
CA LEU A 129 12.89 -11.19 -3.62
C LEU A 129 13.37 -12.23 -2.62
N GLU A 130 13.06 -13.51 -2.81
CA GLU A 130 13.58 -14.60 -1.99
C GLU A 130 15.11 -14.69 -2.10
N GLU A 131 15.63 -14.69 -3.33
CA GLU A 131 17.08 -14.75 -3.57
C GLU A 131 17.80 -13.51 -3.04
N TYR A 132 17.25 -12.32 -3.27
CA TYR A 132 17.82 -11.09 -2.72
C TYR A 132 17.91 -11.14 -1.18
N GLN A 133 16.84 -11.61 -0.53
CA GLN A 133 16.76 -11.70 0.93
C GLN A 133 17.70 -12.74 1.54
N ALA A 134 18.18 -13.72 0.77
CA ALA A 134 19.21 -14.67 1.22
C ALA A 134 20.53 -13.97 1.58
N HIS A 135 20.81 -12.82 0.94
CA HIS A 135 22.00 -12.01 1.20
C HIS A 135 21.71 -10.77 2.05
N ALA A 136 20.56 -10.11 1.83
CA ALA A 136 20.20 -8.88 2.51
C ALA A 136 18.71 -8.87 2.95
N PRO A 137 18.42 -9.25 4.21
CA PRO A 137 17.06 -9.27 4.74
C PRO A 137 16.33 -7.92 4.60
N LEU A 138 15.08 -7.99 4.14
CA LEU A 138 14.20 -6.84 4.00
C LEU A 138 13.36 -6.65 5.28
N THR A 139 13.18 -5.39 5.65
CA THR A 139 12.27 -5.03 6.76
C THR A 139 10.81 -5.14 6.34
N CYS A 140 9.89 -5.23 7.30
CA CYS A 140 8.45 -5.26 7.00
C CYS A 140 8.01 -4.04 6.19
N ARG A 141 8.57 -2.87 6.52
CA ARG A 141 8.28 -1.61 5.82
C ARG A 141 8.74 -1.65 4.36
N GLU A 142 9.88 -2.30 4.09
CA GLU A 142 10.38 -2.46 2.72
C GLU A 142 9.49 -3.38 1.91
N LEU A 143 9.14 -4.56 2.45
CA LEU A 143 8.26 -5.52 1.77
C LEU A 143 6.90 -4.89 1.41
N TRP A 144 6.30 -4.13 2.33
CA TRP A 144 5.04 -3.40 2.07
C TRP A 144 5.17 -2.28 1.03
N ALA A 145 6.38 -1.79 0.77
CA ALA A 145 6.62 -0.73 -0.20
C ALA A 145 6.85 -1.26 -1.63
N ILE A 146 7.14 -2.55 -1.80
CA ILE A 146 7.42 -3.18 -3.10
C ILE A 146 6.34 -2.89 -4.16
N PRO A 147 5.02 -3.05 -3.88
CA PRO A 147 3.99 -2.88 -4.90
C PRO A 147 4.01 -1.46 -5.46
N LEU A 148 4.19 -0.48 -4.57
CA LEU A 148 4.25 0.93 -4.93
C LEU A 148 5.46 1.21 -5.82
N PHE A 149 6.64 0.69 -5.47
CA PHE A 149 7.85 0.93 -6.25
C PHE A 149 7.86 0.18 -7.60
N LEU A 150 7.28 -1.02 -7.69
CA LEU A 150 7.04 -1.69 -8.97
C LEU A 150 6.12 -0.86 -9.86
N ARG A 151 4.99 -0.34 -9.31
CA ARG A 151 4.09 0.56 -10.05
C ARG A 151 4.84 1.80 -10.54
N ILE A 152 5.64 2.42 -9.69
CA ILE A 152 6.43 3.60 -10.07
C ILE A 152 7.36 3.29 -11.24
N CYS A 153 8.16 2.22 -11.17
CA CYS A 153 9.09 1.85 -12.23
C CYS A 153 8.37 1.52 -13.54
N LEU A 154 7.26 0.78 -13.50
CA LEU A 154 6.45 0.48 -14.68
C LEU A 154 5.86 1.75 -15.32
N LEU A 155 5.37 2.68 -14.50
CA LEU A 155 4.86 3.97 -14.96
C LEU A 155 5.96 4.85 -15.57
N GLU A 156 7.17 4.83 -15.02
CA GLU A 156 8.34 5.49 -15.60
C GLU A 156 8.68 4.90 -16.97
N THR A 157 8.71 3.56 -17.10
CA THR A 157 8.91 2.86 -18.39
C THR A 157 7.86 3.26 -19.42
N ILE A 158 6.58 3.27 -19.03
CA ILE A 158 5.47 3.69 -19.90
C ILE A 158 5.65 5.14 -20.38
N LYS A 159 6.01 6.04 -19.46
CA LYS A 159 6.26 7.45 -19.76
C LYS A 159 7.44 7.60 -20.73
N ASP A 160 8.53 6.88 -20.54
CA ASP A 160 9.70 6.94 -21.43
C ASP A 160 9.35 6.45 -22.85
N ILE A 161 8.58 5.37 -22.96
CA ILE A 161 8.10 4.87 -24.26
C ILE A 161 7.16 5.88 -24.91
N ALA A 162 6.24 6.49 -24.15
CA ALA A 162 5.32 7.52 -24.67
C ALA A 162 6.05 8.75 -25.21
N VAL A 163 7.12 9.20 -24.53
CA VAL A 163 7.98 10.29 -25.01
C VAL A 163 8.67 9.89 -26.32
N MET A 164 9.24 8.69 -26.39
CA MET A 164 9.86 8.19 -27.63
C MET A 164 8.86 8.12 -28.80
N ILE A 165 7.62 7.71 -28.55
CA ILE A 165 6.55 7.70 -29.57
C ILE A 165 6.26 9.12 -30.05
N SER A 166 6.06 10.07 -29.13
CA SER A 166 5.79 11.47 -29.48
C SER A 166 6.93 12.10 -30.29
N GLU A 167 8.19 11.86 -29.89
CA GLU A 167 9.36 12.31 -30.65
C GLU A 167 9.44 11.67 -32.04
N SER A 168 9.12 10.39 -32.15
CA SER A 168 9.09 9.66 -33.43
C SER A 168 8.05 10.24 -34.39
N ILE A 169 6.85 10.56 -33.89
CA ILE A 169 5.80 11.19 -34.67
C ILE A 169 6.24 12.59 -35.16
N LYS A 170 6.85 13.39 -34.29
CA LYS A 170 7.40 14.71 -34.65
C LYS A 170 8.44 14.61 -35.77
N LEU A 171 9.36 13.64 -35.68
CA LEU A 171 10.37 13.41 -36.73
C LEU A 171 9.73 12.98 -38.05
N ARG A 172 8.72 12.12 -38.01
CA ARG A 172 7.97 11.70 -39.22
C ARG A 172 7.27 12.88 -39.88
N LYS A 173 6.65 13.77 -39.11
CA LYS A 173 6.01 14.99 -39.62
C LYS A 173 7.03 15.91 -40.30
N GLN A 174 8.18 16.11 -39.67
CA GLN A 174 9.28 16.89 -40.26
C GLN A 174 9.78 16.26 -41.56
N ALA A 175 9.88 14.92 -41.62
CA ALA A 175 10.28 14.22 -42.83
C ALA A 175 9.26 14.42 -43.96
N ASP A 176 7.96 14.33 -43.67
CA ASP A 176 6.89 14.58 -44.64
C ASP A 176 6.92 16.03 -45.19
N GLU A 177 7.11 17.03 -44.32
CA GLU A 177 7.21 18.45 -44.71
C GLU A 177 8.41 18.70 -45.63
N TRP A 178 9.56 18.12 -45.28
CA TRP A 178 10.77 18.20 -46.10
C TRP A 178 10.64 17.44 -47.42
N ALA A 179 9.98 16.29 -47.44
CA ALA A 179 9.71 15.53 -48.67
C ALA A 179 8.92 16.39 -49.66
N VAL A 180 7.84 17.04 -49.22
CA VAL A 180 7.04 17.95 -50.05
C VAL A 180 7.86 19.13 -50.55
N LYS A 181 8.63 19.77 -49.66
CA LYS A 181 9.47 20.93 -50.03
C LYS A 181 10.53 20.55 -51.07
N LEU A 182 11.22 19.44 -50.87
CA LEU A 182 12.25 18.93 -51.78
C LEU A 182 11.63 18.53 -53.14
N MET A 183 10.51 17.81 -53.14
CA MET A 183 9.82 17.43 -54.36
C MET A 183 9.34 18.64 -55.16
N ASN A 184 8.66 19.60 -54.52
CA ASN A 184 8.20 20.81 -55.19
C ASN A 184 9.36 21.60 -55.83
N SER A 185 10.49 21.72 -55.12
CA SER A 185 11.68 22.39 -55.67
C SER A 185 12.33 21.60 -56.82
N LEU A 186 12.29 20.27 -56.78
CA LEU A 186 12.80 19.42 -57.86
C LEU A 186 11.91 19.53 -59.11
N THR A 187 10.59 19.51 -58.95
CA THR A 187 9.64 19.64 -60.06
C THR A 187 9.81 20.99 -60.77
N ARG A 188 9.86 22.10 -60.03
CA ARG A 188 10.11 23.44 -60.59
C ARG A 188 11.45 23.53 -61.32
N SER A 189 12.50 22.93 -60.75
CA SER A 189 13.83 22.88 -61.38
C SER A 189 13.87 22.05 -62.68
N ARG A 190 12.89 21.17 -62.92
CA ARG A 190 12.76 20.42 -64.18
C ARG A 190 12.00 21.21 -65.24
N GLU A 191 11.03 22.01 -64.82
CA GLU A 191 10.21 22.86 -65.69
C GLU A 191 11.00 24.06 -66.21
N ASP A 192 11.86 24.66 -65.38
CA ASP A 192 12.65 25.84 -65.75
C ASP A 192 14.11 25.75 -65.20
N PRO A 193 15.13 25.87 -66.08
CA PRO A 193 16.55 25.81 -65.69
C PRO A 193 16.99 26.86 -64.66
N ASP A 194 16.35 28.02 -64.58
CA ASP A 194 16.72 29.10 -63.65
C ASP A 194 16.46 28.70 -62.17
N TYR A 195 15.61 27.71 -61.94
CA TYR A 195 15.24 27.21 -60.61
C TYR A 195 16.18 26.11 -60.07
N ARG A 196 17.23 25.73 -60.81
CA ARG A 196 18.23 24.74 -60.35
C ARG A 196 19.00 25.20 -59.12
N ASP A 197 19.29 26.49 -59.01
CA ASP A 197 19.99 27.04 -57.85
C ASP A 197 19.06 27.14 -56.62
N GLU A 198 17.75 27.27 -56.82
CA GLU A 198 16.75 27.16 -55.76
C GLU A 198 16.72 25.74 -55.18
N PHE A 199 16.73 24.70 -56.02
CA PHE A 199 16.79 23.31 -55.56
C PHE A 199 18.05 23.02 -54.72
N ARG A 200 19.23 23.50 -55.16
CA ARG A 200 20.49 23.39 -54.40
C ARG A 200 20.41 24.12 -53.06
N LYS A 201 19.77 25.30 -53.02
CA LYS A 201 19.55 26.04 -51.78
C LYS A 201 18.67 25.27 -50.82
N VAL A 202 17.59 24.65 -51.28
CA VAL A 202 16.70 23.81 -50.44
C VAL A 202 17.44 22.60 -49.87
N ILE A 203 18.30 21.94 -50.66
CA ILE A 203 19.19 20.87 -50.16
C ILE A 203 20.11 21.38 -49.05
N THR A 204 20.73 22.55 -49.26
CA THR A 204 21.65 23.14 -48.27
C THR A 204 20.92 23.54 -46.99
N GLU A 205 19.70 24.08 -47.11
CA GLU A 205 18.81 24.37 -45.97
C GLU A 205 18.44 23.09 -45.20
N HIS A 206 18.16 22.00 -45.91
CA HIS A 206 17.90 20.69 -45.30
C HIS A 206 19.12 20.20 -44.52
N ASP A 207 20.30 20.22 -45.14
CA ASP A 207 21.56 19.78 -44.52
C ASP A 207 21.91 20.60 -43.28
N ALA A 208 21.66 21.91 -43.32
CA ALA A 208 21.86 22.80 -42.18
C ALA A 208 20.91 22.46 -41.02
N ALA A 209 19.64 22.15 -41.31
CA ALA A 209 18.63 21.79 -40.32
C ALA A 209 18.81 20.36 -39.77
N ASN A 210 19.27 19.42 -40.62
CA ASN A 210 19.34 17.99 -40.33
C ASN A 210 20.77 17.48 -40.53
N LYS A 211 21.71 17.97 -39.72
CA LYS A 211 23.14 17.55 -39.81
C LYS A 211 23.32 16.03 -39.73
N VAL A 212 22.58 15.39 -38.83
CA VAL A 212 22.51 13.93 -38.72
C VAL A 212 21.08 13.49 -38.99
N LEU A 213 20.89 12.68 -40.02
CA LEU A 213 19.62 12.00 -40.28
C LEU A 213 19.34 10.99 -39.15
N LYS A 214 18.34 11.29 -38.32
CA LYS A 214 17.85 10.31 -37.32
C LYS A 214 17.18 9.13 -38.06
N PRO A 215 17.29 7.88 -37.57
CA PRO A 215 16.76 6.70 -38.26
C PRO A 215 15.26 6.82 -38.62
N VAL A 216 14.41 7.20 -37.67
CA VAL A 216 12.96 7.38 -37.88
C VAL A 216 12.65 8.46 -38.93
N TYR A 217 13.44 9.54 -38.95
CA TYR A 217 13.30 10.62 -39.92
C TYR A 217 13.70 10.14 -41.33
N ALA A 218 14.82 9.43 -41.44
CA ALA A 218 15.35 8.93 -42.70
C ALA A 218 14.43 7.86 -43.33
N GLU A 219 13.95 6.92 -42.52
CA GLU A 219 12.98 5.88 -42.93
C GLU A 219 11.74 6.53 -43.55
N ARG A 220 11.14 7.49 -42.84
CA ARG A 220 9.94 8.16 -43.32
C ARG A 220 10.18 9.01 -44.57
N LEU A 221 11.30 9.74 -44.63
CA LEU A 221 11.66 10.54 -45.80
C LEU A 221 11.84 9.66 -47.03
N LEU A 222 12.56 8.54 -46.90
CA LEU A 222 12.77 7.59 -47.99
C LEU A 222 11.47 6.90 -48.41
N GLN A 223 10.60 6.53 -47.46
CA GLN A 223 9.28 5.98 -47.76
C GLN A 223 8.46 6.95 -48.62
N ARG A 224 8.33 8.20 -48.18
CA ARG A 224 7.57 9.23 -48.90
C ARG A 224 8.13 9.52 -50.29
N LEU A 225 9.46 9.59 -50.43
CA LEU A 225 10.10 9.80 -51.73
C LEU A 225 9.90 8.60 -52.68
N ARG A 226 9.87 7.36 -52.16
CA ARG A 226 9.60 6.16 -52.97
C ARG A 226 8.15 6.10 -53.46
N GLU A 227 7.19 6.62 -52.70
CA GLU A 227 5.78 6.73 -53.13
C GLU A 227 5.61 7.63 -54.37
N GLU A 228 6.45 8.66 -54.53
CA GLU A 228 6.47 9.56 -55.70
C GLU A 228 7.18 8.94 -56.94
N GLY A 229 7.71 7.72 -56.80
CA GLY A 229 8.27 6.94 -57.90
C GLY A 229 9.56 7.49 -58.51
N GLY A 230 9.73 7.31 -59.83
CA GLY A 230 10.97 7.64 -60.55
C GLY A 230 11.34 9.14 -60.53
N GLU A 231 10.38 10.01 -60.25
CA GLU A 231 10.61 11.45 -60.19
C GLU A 231 11.51 11.85 -59.02
N ALA A 232 11.43 11.15 -57.89
CA ALA A 232 12.22 11.44 -56.70
C ALA A 232 13.66 10.89 -56.72
N ALA A 233 14.06 10.14 -57.77
CA ALA A 233 15.33 9.44 -57.83
C ALA A 233 16.58 10.32 -57.53
N PRO A 234 16.68 11.60 -57.95
CA PRO A 234 17.81 12.46 -57.58
C PRO A 234 17.90 12.73 -56.08
N ILE A 235 16.76 12.93 -55.41
CA ILE A 235 16.70 13.19 -53.97
C ILE A 235 17.04 11.91 -53.21
N ILE A 236 16.52 10.75 -53.65
CA ILE A 236 16.82 9.45 -53.02
C ILE A 236 18.33 9.18 -53.04
N ARG A 237 19.01 9.37 -54.18
CA ARG A 237 20.48 9.19 -54.27
C ARG A 237 21.26 10.14 -53.36
N TRP A 238 20.78 11.38 -53.20
CA TRP A 238 21.41 12.33 -52.29
C TRP A 238 21.23 11.90 -50.82
N VAL A 239 20.04 11.43 -50.44
CA VAL A 239 19.80 10.86 -49.09
C VAL A 239 20.68 9.63 -48.87
N ASP A 240 20.77 8.70 -49.82
CA ASP A 240 21.65 7.52 -49.75
C ASP A 240 23.12 7.91 -49.58
N GLY A 241 23.58 8.94 -50.30
CA GLY A 241 24.93 9.49 -50.14
C GLY A 241 25.18 10.04 -48.73
N LYS A 242 24.18 10.70 -48.14
CA LYS A 242 24.26 11.22 -46.76
C LYS A 242 24.26 10.10 -45.72
N LEU A 243 23.49 9.03 -45.94
CA LEU A 243 23.51 7.83 -45.09
C LEU A 243 24.86 7.09 -45.17
N ALA A 244 25.45 7.00 -46.37
CA ALA A 244 26.77 6.41 -46.54
C ALA A 244 27.86 7.16 -45.76
N VAL A 245 27.78 8.49 -45.69
CA VAL A 245 28.67 9.33 -44.84
C VAL A 245 28.49 9.02 -43.36
N GLN A 246 27.31 8.54 -42.95
CA GLN A 246 27.03 8.10 -41.58
C GLN A 246 27.36 6.62 -41.33
N HIS A 247 27.98 5.93 -42.29
CA HIS A 247 28.26 4.50 -42.23
C HIS A 247 26.99 3.64 -42.05
N THR A 248 25.93 3.99 -42.76
CA THR A 248 24.65 3.28 -42.72
C THR A 248 23.98 3.26 -44.10
N SER A 249 23.10 2.31 -44.33
CA SER A 249 22.28 2.19 -45.55
C SER A 249 20.78 2.39 -45.29
N ALA A 250 20.01 2.63 -46.35
CA ALA A 250 18.55 2.72 -46.27
C ALA A 250 17.92 1.46 -45.66
N ASP A 251 18.39 0.28 -46.06
CA ASP A 251 17.86 -1.01 -45.59
C ASP A 251 18.17 -1.24 -44.11
N GLU A 252 19.39 -0.90 -43.67
CA GLU A 252 19.78 -0.97 -42.25
C GLU A 252 18.93 -0.03 -41.38
N ILE A 253 18.62 1.19 -41.86
CA ILE A 253 17.73 2.11 -41.14
C ILE A 253 16.33 1.55 -41.00
N VAL A 254 15.75 1.03 -42.09
CA VAL A 254 14.41 0.45 -42.06
C VAL A 254 14.38 -0.71 -41.05
N GLN A 255 15.38 -1.58 -41.09
CA GLN A 255 15.50 -2.68 -40.13
C GLN A 255 15.63 -2.18 -38.68
N GLN A 256 16.47 -1.19 -38.42
CA GLN A 256 16.68 -0.62 -37.09
C GLN A 256 15.40 0.02 -36.53
N VAL A 257 14.68 0.79 -37.35
CA VAL A 257 13.42 1.44 -36.96
C VAL A 257 12.36 0.39 -36.64
N HIS A 258 12.21 -0.64 -37.49
CA HIS A 258 11.26 -1.73 -37.24
C HIS A 258 11.58 -2.51 -35.95
N GLN A 259 12.85 -2.81 -35.69
CA GLN A 259 13.27 -3.49 -34.47
C GLN A 259 12.98 -2.64 -33.22
N THR A 260 13.32 -1.36 -33.26
CA THR A 260 13.07 -0.42 -32.14
C THR A 260 11.56 -0.31 -31.87
N GLN A 261 10.77 -0.16 -32.93
CA GLN A 261 9.31 -0.05 -32.82
C GLN A 261 8.67 -1.33 -32.28
N ALA A 262 9.08 -2.51 -32.75
CA ALA A 262 8.60 -3.79 -32.24
C ALA A 262 8.97 -3.98 -30.77
N SER A 263 10.19 -3.62 -30.39
CA SER A 263 10.64 -3.66 -29.00
C SER A 263 9.80 -2.72 -28.12
N SER A 264 9.64 -1.46 -28.50
CA SER A 264 8.85 -0.49 -27.73
C SER A 264 7.39 -0.89 -27.61
N GLN A 265 6.78 -1.43 -28.68
CA GLN A 265 5.42 -1.94 -28.63
C GLN A 265 5.29 -3.12 -27.64
N GLY A 266 6.24 -4.06 -27.67
CA GLY A 266 6.27 -5.18 -26.73
C GLY A 266 6.47 -4.73 -25.28
N SER A 267 7.44 -3.85 -25.04
CA SER A 267 7.73 -3.29 -23.70
C SER A 267 6.54 -2.50 -23.15
N MET A 268 5.84 -1.73 -23.98
CA MET A 268 4.64 -0.99 -23.59
C MET A 268 3.51 -1.93 -23.18
N GLY A 269 3.22 -2.94 -24.01
CA GLY A 269 2.20 -3.95 -23.71
C GLY A 269 2.52 -4.76 -22.45
N ASN A 270 3.79 -5.13 -22.26
CA ASN A 270 4.26 -5.79 -21.04
C ASN A 270 4.08 -4.89 -19.82
N ALA A 271 4.53 -3.63 -19.89
CA ALA A 271 4.47 -2.71 -18.76
C ALA A 271 3.02 -2.41 -18.34
N VAL A 272 2.11 -2.20 -19.29
CA VAL A 272 0.67 -1.99 -19.01
C VAL A 272 0.02 -3.23 -18.38
N THR A 273 0.33 -4.42 -18.91
CA THR A 273 -0.17 -5.69 -18.37
C THR A 273 0.36 -5.93 -16.95
N SER A 274 1.66 -5.74 -16.74
CA SER A 274 2.31 -5.87 -15.43
C SER A 274 1.80 -4.87 -14.42
N LEU A 275 1.47 -3.65 -14.86
CA LEU A 275 0.90 -2.63 -13.98
C LEU A 275 -0.47 -3.07 -13.44
N ARG A 276 -1.32 -3.65 -14.29
CA ARG A 276 -2.60 -4.23 -13.86
C ARG A 276 -2.40 -5.44 -12.94
N LEU A 277 -1.46 -6.31 -13.26
CA LEU A 277 -1.12 -7.48 -12.45
C LEU A 277 -0.66 -7.08 -11.05
N VAL A 278 0.28 -6.13 -10.94
CA VAL A 278 0.77 -5.61 -9.65
C VAL A 278 -0.35 -4.98 -8.83
N SER A 279 -1.30 -4.29 -9.45
CA SER A 279 -2.44 -3.69 -8.73
C SER A 279 -3.47 -4.71 -8.24
N ASN A 280 -3.58 -5.88 -8.89
CA ASN A 280 -4.58 -6.92 -8.56
C ASN A 280 -4.03 -8.08 -7.71
N MET A 281 -2.72 -8.09 -7.44
CA MET A 281 -2.07 -9.13 -6.62
C MET A 281 -2.53 -9.13 -5.17
N ARG A 282 -2.59 -10.32 -4.57
CA ARG A 282 -2.86 -10.53 -3.14
C ARG A 282 -1.58 -10.31 -2.33
N TRP A 283 -1.21 -9.04 -2.20
CA TRP A 283 0.02 -8.64 -1.50
C TRP A 283 0.08 -9.04 -0.03
N ASP A 284 -1.06 -9.27 0.60
CA ASP A 284 -1.18 -9.87 1.93
C ASP A 284 -0.52 -11.26 1.99
N GLU A 285 -0.81 -12.12 1.02
CA GLU A 285 -0.25 -13.48 0.96
C GLU A 285 1.22 -13.47 0.56
N ILE A 286 1.57 -12.70 -0.47
CA ILE A 286 2.95 -12.53 -0.94
C ILE A 286 3.83 -12.00 0.20
N PHE A 287 3.33 -11.03 0.98
CA PHE A 287 4.04 -10.51 2.13
C PHE A 287 4.33 -11.59 3.17
N GLU A 288 3.34 -12.42 3.53
CA GLU A 288 3.52 -13.47 4.54
C GLU A 288 4.45 -14.59 4.07
N GLN A 289 4.45 -14.91 2.78
CA GLN A 289 5.42 -15.83 2.18
C GLN A 289 6.85 -15.28 2.30
N LEU A 290 7.05 -14.02 1.92
CA LEU A 290 8.38 -13.42 1.83
C LEU A 290 8.96 -12.98 3.19
N SER A 291 8.10 -12.64 4.16
CA SER A 291 8.52 -12.04 5.42
C SER A 291 9.30 -13.01 6.31
N ILE A 292 10.61 -12.77 6.43
CA ILE A 292 11.47 -13.48 7.39
C ILE A 292 10.98 -13.25 8.83
N LEU A 293 10.50 -12.04 9.13
CA LEU A 293 9.91 -11.72 10.43
C LEU A 293 8.72 -12.63 10.73
N ASP A 294 7.80 -12.76 9.78
CA ASP A 294 6.61 -13.62 9.93
C ASP A 294 7.02 -15.08 10.16
N ARG A 295 8.01 -15.57 9.41
CA ARG A 295 8.58 -16.93 9.59
C ARG A 295 9.14 -17.16 10.99
N ILE A 296 9.76 -16.17 11.62
CA ILE A 296 10.23 -16.28 13.02
C ILE A 296 9.03 -16.30 13.98
N LEU A 297 8.06 -15.41 13.78
CA LEU A 297 6.89 -15.32 14.66
C LEU A 297 5.99 -16.58 14.59
N ARG A 298 5.91 -17.25 13.44
CA ARG A 298 5.22 -18.54 13.26
C ARG A 298 5.83 -19.71 14.05
N GLN A 299 7.06 -19.58 14.53
CA GLN A 299 7.69 -20.57 15.40
C GLN A 299 7.20 -20.48 16.87
N ASP A 300 6.11 -19.75 17.10
CA ASP A 300 5.43 -19.60 18.38
C ASP A 300 5.20 -20.96 19.08
N PRO A 301 5.77 -21.20 20.28
CA PRO A 301 5.61 -22.46 21.00
C PRO A 301 4.17 -22.81 21.39
N ALA A 302 3.28 -21.81 21.45
CA ALA A 302 1.85 -22.01 21.68
C ALA A 302 1.06 -22.31 20.39
N GLY A 303 1.64 -22.12 19.21
CA GLY A 303 0.96 -22.30 17.91
C GLY A 303 -0.12 -21.25 17.60
N ILE A 304 -0.42 -20.34 18.53
CA ILE A 304 -1.54 -19.38 18.43
C ILE A 304 -1.24 -18.33 17.35
N TYR A 305 0.01 -17.86 17.23
CA TYR A 305 0.34 -16.84 16.22
C TYR A 305 -0.06 -17.24 14.81
N SER A 306 0.18 -18.50 14.42
CA SER A 306 -0.14 -19.02 13.09
C SER A 306 -1.64 -19.17 12.86
N ALA A 307 -2.44 -19.32 13.91
CA ALA A 307 -3.90 -19.41 13.85
C ALA A 307 -4.60 -18.02 13.85
N MET A 308 -3.86 -16.93 14.03
CA MET A 308 -4.40 -15.58 14.05
C MET A 308 -4.79 -15.06 12.66
N ASP A 309 -5.78 -14.17 12.63
CA ASP A 309 -6.12 -13.45 11.41
C ASP A 309 -4.97 -12.54 10.94
N PHE A 310 -4.99 -12.21 9.64
CA PHE A 310 -3.94 -11.37 9.04
C PHE A 310 -3.78 -10.02 9.77
N ALA A 311 -4.88 -9.39 10.17
CA ALA A 311 -4.87 -8.10 10.85
C ALA A 311 -4.15 -8.18 12.21
N SER A 312 -4.36 -9.24 12.98
CA SER A 312 -3.69 -9.48 14.25
C SER A 312 -2.21 -9.78 14.08
N ARG A 313 -1.86 -10.64 13.12
CA ARG A 313 -0.44 -10.91 12.80
C ARG A 313 0.27 -9.64 12.34
N ASN A 314 -0.39 -8.80 11.54
CA ASN A 314 0.14 -7.50 11.13
C ASN A 314 0.32 -6.53 12.30
N SER A 315 -0.63 -6.49 13.25
CA SER A 315 -0.51 -5.71 14.48
C SER A 315 0.73 -6.10 15.30
N TYR A 316 1.04 -7.40 15.37
CA TYR A 316 2.23 -7.93 16.03
C TYR A 316 3.51 -7.50 15.31
N ARG A 317 3.56 -7.65 13.98
CA ARG A 317 4.69 -7.21 13.14
C ARG A 317 4.96 -5.71 13.30
N HIS A 318 3.92 -4.88 13.29
CA HIS A 318 4.07 -3.45 13.54
C HIS A 318 4.53 -3.13 14.97
N ARG A 319 4.10 -3.92 15.98
CA ARG A 319 4.60 -3.77 17.34
C ARG A 319 6.09 -4.11 17.44
N VAL A 320 6.56 -5.14 16.74
CA VAL A 320 7.98 -5.49 16.65
C VAL A 320 8.78 -4.35 16.02
N GLU A 321 8.32 -3.78 14.89
CA GLU A 321 8.94 -2.60 14.26
C GLU A 321 9.06 -1.42 15.26
N GLN A 322 8.00 -1.13 16.02
CA GLN A 322 8.03 -0.07 17.04
C GLN A 322 9.08 -0.33 18.13
N ILE A 323 9.24 -1.58 18.55
CA ILE A 323 10.24 -1.97 19.55
C ILE A 323 11.65 -1.84 18.95
N ALA A 324 11.87 -2.38 17.75
CA ALA A 324 13.13 -2.30 17.03
C ALA A 324 13.60 -0.84 16.87
N LYS A 325 12.69 0.04 16.42
CA LYS A 325 12.97 1.48 16.27
C LYS A 325 13.29 2.17 17.60
N LYS A 326 12.57 1.86 18.68
CA LYS A 326 12.82 2.43 20.01
C LYS A 326 14.19 2.02 20.56
N HIS A 327 14.61 0.78 20.29
CA HIS A 327 15.85 0.20 20.82
C HIS A 327 17.03 0.24 19.84
N ARG A 328 16.85 0.80 18.63
CA ARG A 328 17.85 0.81 17.54
C ARG A 328 18.38 -0.59 17.21
N ALA A 329 17.50 -1.58 17.27
CA ALA A 329 17.79 -2.97 16.95
C ALA A 329 17.16 -3.37 15.61
N ASN A 330 17.54 -4.53 15.07
CA ASN A 330 16.89 -5.13 13.91
C ASN A 330 15.52 -5.75 14.32
N GLU A 331 14.52 -5.65 13.44
CA GLU A 331 13.21 -6.32 13.61
C GLU A 331 13.36 -7.81 13.86
N LEU A 332 14.26 -8.47 13.11
CA LEU A 332 14.53 -9.91 13.25
C LEU A 332 15.09 -10.26 14.63
N GLN A 333 16.03 -9.46 15.13
CA GLN A 333 16.61 -9.66 16.47
C GLN A 333 15.55 -9.52 17.57
N VAL A 334 14.62 -8.56 17.43
CA VAL A 334 13.52 -8.42 18.40
C VAL A 334 12.61 -9.64 18.39
N ALA A 335 12.31 -10.18 17.21
CA ALA A 335 11.48 -11.38 17.10
C ALA A 335 12.18 -12.63 17.62
N GLU A 336 13.47 -12.80 17.32
CA GLU A 336 14.29 -13.88 17.89
C GLU A 336 14.31 -13.82 19.42
N LYS A 337 14.53 -12.63 20.00
CA LYS A 337 14.48 -12.47 21.47
C LYS A 337 13.10 -12.69 22.06
N ALA A 338 12.03 -12.33 21.37
CA ALA A 338 10.67 -12.63 21.81
C ALA A 338 10.40 -14.15 21.78
N LEU A 339 10.87 -14.83 20.74
CA LEU A 339 10.78 -16.27 20.60
C LEU A 339 11.61 -17.01 21.67
N GLU A 340 12.83 -16.55 21.96
CA GLU A 340 13.65 -17.07 23.06
C GLU A 340 12.92 -16.95 24.42
N CYS A 341 12.30 -15.81 24.71
CA CYS A 341 11.49 -15.65 25.92
C CYS A 341 10.34 -16.65 26.01
N ALA A 342 9.63 -16.89 24.91
CA ALA A 342 8.53 -17.84 24.85
C ALA A 342 8.99 -19.29 25.02
N ARG A 343 10.15 -19.65 24.44
CA ARG A 343 10.75 -20.99 24.58
C ARG A 343 11.29 -21.27 25.99
N GLU A 344 11.87 -20.28 26.65
CA GLU A 344 12.35 -20.47 28.04
C GLU A 344 11.23 -20.72 29.05
N ASN A 345 9.99 -20.29 28.75
CA ASN A 345 8.84 -20.49 29.62
C ASN A 345 7.90 -21.59 29.08
N GLN A 346 8.43 -22.53 28.30
CA GLN A 346 7.64 -23.60 27.68
C GLN A 346 7.05 -24.58 28.71
N GLU A 347 7.74 -24.77 29.84
CA GLU A 347 7.32 -25.60 30.98
C GLU A 347 6.48 -24.84 32.01
N ASP A 348 6.25 -23.53 31.83
CA ASP A 348 5.46 -22.77 32.79
C ASP A 348 3.97 -23.17 32.69
N SER A 349 3.34 -23.31 33.86
CA SER A 349 1.92 -23.60 34.04
C SER A 349 0.98 -22.63 33.31
N LEU A 350 1.42 -21.41 33.04
CA LEU A 350 0.62 -20.38 32.37
C LEU A 350 0.82 -20.41 30.86
N GLU A 351 -0.14 -20.97 30.12
CA GLU A 351 -0.11 -21.06 28.64
C GLU A 351 0.22 -19.73 27.94
N LYS A 352 -0.24 -18.59 28.50
CA LYS A 352 0.07 -17.26 27.95
C LYS A 352 1.57 -16.93 27.90
N MET A 353 2.39 -17.49 28.79
CA MET A 353 3.85 -17.26 28.79
C MET A 353 4.56 -18.06 27.69
N ARG A 354 3.91 -19.08 27.15
CA ARG A 354 4.42 -19.86 26.00
C ARG A 354 4.16 -19.15 24.67
N HIS A 355 3.29 -18.14 24.66
CA HIS A 355 2.91 -17.41 23.47
C HIS A 355 3.83 -16.20 23.23
N ILE A 356 4.38 -16.08 22.01
CA ILE A 356 5.27 -14.98 21.62
C ILE A 356 4.62 -13.60 21.76
N GLY A 357 3.30 -13.49 21.56
CA GLY A 357 2.55 -12.25 21.70
C GLY A 357 2.60 -11.65 23.09
N TYR A 358 2.69 -12.48 24.13
CA TYR A 358 2.78 -12.00 25.51
C TYR A 358 4.00 -11.08 25.72
N TYR A 359 5.11 -11.37 25.04
CA TYR A 359 6.34 -10.59 25.10
C TYR A 359 6.34 -9.38 24.15
N ILE A 360 5.55 -9.42 23.08
CA ILE A 360 5.49 -8.35 22.08
C ILE A 360 4.47 -7.27 22.48
N VAL A 361 3.25 -7.68 22.81
CA VAL A 361 2.10 -6.78 23.04
C VAL A 361 1.72 -6.59 24.51
N ASP A 362 2.01 -7.55 25.39
CA ASP A 362 1.49 -7.57 26.76
C ASP A 362 2.59 -7.39 27.83
N GLN A 363 2.33 -7.84 29.06
CA GLN A 363 3.16 -7.64 30.26
C GLN A 363 4.57 -8.24 30.14
N GLY A 364 4.75 -9.29 29.35
CA GLY A 364 6.05 -9.93 29.08
C GLY A 364 7.06 -9.01 28.38
N ARG A 365 6.60 -7.89 27.82
CA ARG A 365 7.46 -6.91 27.13
C ARG A 365 8.60 -6.37 27.99
N SER A 366 8.43 -6.27 29.30
CA SER A 366 9.50 -5.84 30.19
C SER A 366 10.70 -6.81 30.21
N LEU A 367 10.43 -8.11 30.09
CA LEU A 367 11.46 -9.17 29.99
C LEU A 367 12.15 -9.14 28.63
N LEU A 368 11.39 -8.96 27.54
CA LEU A 368 11.95 -8.78 26.20
C LEU A 368 12.89 -7.56 26.15
N GLU A 369 12.44 -6.39 26.63
CA GLU A 369 13.26 -5.18 26.69
C GLU A 369 14.50 -5.38 27.56
N ALA A 370 14.41 -6.20 28.62
CA ALA A 370 15.54 -6.55 29.48
C ALA A 370 16.57 -7.42 28.77
N LYS A 371 16.15 -8.45 28.00
CA LYS A 371 17.07 -9.28 27.21
C LYS A 371 17.77 -8.50 26.10
N MET A 372 17.06 -7.56 25.48
CA MET A 372 17.64 -6.71 24.42
C MET A 372 18.72 -5.75 24.95
N ASN A 373 18.50 -5.16 26.14
CA ASN A 373 19.35 -4.07 26.66
C ASN A 373 20.21 -4.45 27.88
N GLY A 374 20.10 -5.68 28.39
CA GLY A 374 20.74 -6.12 29.64
C GLY A 374 20.24 -5.41 30.91
N ARG A 375 19.11 -4.69 30.86
CA ARG A 375 18.54 -3.93 32.00
C ARG A 375 17.02 -4.02 32.04
N LEU A 376 16.48 -4.39 33.19
CA LEU A 376 15.02 -4.42 33.43
C LEU A 376 14.42 -3.01 33.32
N SER A 377 13.75 -2.76 32.21
CA SER A 377 12.89 -1.59 32.00
C SER A 377 11.64 -1.76 32.88
N ARG A 378 11.66 -1.16 34.07
CA ARG A 378 10.58 -1.30 35.07
C ARG A 378 9.36 -0.48 34.65
N ARG A 379 8.62 -0.96 33.65
CA ARG A 379 7.35 -0.34 33.23
C ARG A 379 6.29 -0.66 34.26
N LYS A 380 5.98 0.29 35.15
CA LYS A 380 4.86 0.19 36.10
C LYS A 380 3.54 0.43 35.37
N THR A 381 3.01 -0.59 34.72
CA THR A 381 1.69 -0.58 34.08
C THR A 381 0.65 -1.17 35.03
N GLY A 382 -0.36 -0.37 35.39
CA GLY A 382 -1.49 -0.85 36.19
C GLY A 382 -2.13 0.24 37.05
N LYS A 383 -1.41 0.76 38.06
CA LYS A 383 -2.02 1.64 39.08
C LYS A 383 -1.85 3.14 38.84
N ARG A 384 -0.91 3.55 37.97
CA ARG A 384 -0.64 4.98 37.72
C ARG A 384 -1.74 5.66 36.91
N ASN A 385 -2.43 4.93 36.04
CA ASN A 385 -3.46 5.49 35.16
C ASN A 385 -4.72 5.89 35.94
N ALA A 386 -5.17 5.06 36.88
CA ALA A 386 -6.28 5.41 37.77
C ALA A 386 -5.94 6.61 38.66
N PHE A 387 -4.75 6.61 39.28
CA PHE A 387 -4.30 7.74 40.08
C PHE A 387 -4.19 9.04 39.28
N LEU A 388 -3.65 8.99 38.06
CA LEU A 388 -3.60 10.15 37.17
C LEU A 388 -4.99 10.60 36.75
N TYR A 389 -5.89 9.68 36.40
CA TYR A 389 -7.26 10.00 35.99
C TYR A 389 -8.05 10.70 37.11
N PHE A 390 -8.15 10.08 38.29
CA PHE A 390 -8.83 10.69 39.43
C PHE A 390 -8.09 11.94 39.95
N GLY A 391 -6.75 11.94 39.88
CA GLY A 391 -5.92 13.08 40.24
C GLY A 391 -6.17 14.29 39.34
N PHE A 392 -6.30 14.11 38.02
CA PHE A 392 -6.63 15.19 37.08
C PHE A 392 -8.04 15.72 37.29
N ILE A 393 -9.02 14.85 37.53
CA ILE A 393 -10.40 15.28 37.87
C ILE A 393 -10.38 16.11 39.16
N GLY A 394 -9.71 15.61 40.20
CA GLY A 394 -9.58 16.33 41.48
C GLY A 394 -8.88 17.68 41.33
N LEU A 395 -7.77 17.73 40.58
CA LEU A 395 -7.02 18.95 40.31
C LEU A 395 -7.86 19.99 39.56
N LEU A 396 -8.54 19.59 38.48
CA LEU A 396 -9.38 20.50 37.70
C LEU A 396 -10.61 20.96 38.49
N THR A 397 -11.19 20.09 39.31
CA THR A 397 -12.31 20.45 40.20
C THR A 397 -11.84 21.46 41.24
N ALA A 398 -10.69 21.24 41.88
CA ALA A 398 -10.11 22.17 42.86
C ALA A 398 -9.77 23.52 42.22
N LEU A 399 -9.13 23.50 41.04
CA LEU A 399 -8.80 24.71 40.29
C LEU A 399 -10.05 25.50 39.89
N GLY A 400 -11.06 24.81 39.35
CA GLY A 400 -12.34 25.42 38.98
C GLY A 400 -13.06 26.02 40.19
N MET A 401 -13.01 25.33 41.34
CA MET A 401 -13.56 25.84 42.61
C MET A 401 -12.85 27.10 43.10
N VAL A 402 -11.51 27.09 43.09
CA VAL A 402 -10.72 28.25 43.52
C VAL A 402 -11.02 29.45 42.62
N LEU A 403 -11.07 29.25 41.30
CA LEU A 403 -11.38 30.32 40.34
C LEU A 403 -12.80 30.85 40.53
N PHE A 404 -13.78 29.97 40.70
CA PHE A 404 -15.18 30.36 40.92
C PHE A 404 -15.35 31.13 42.23
N LEU A 405 -14.83 30.61 43.34
CA LEU A 405 -14.94 31.25 44.65
C LEU A 405 -14.16 32.57 44.71
N ALA A 406 -13.00 32.66 44.05
CA ALA A 406 -12.26 33.92 43.92
C ALA A 406 -13.05 34.96 43.11
N ALA A 407 -13.71 34.54 42.02
CA ALA A 407 -14.58 35.43 41.26
C ALA A 407 -15.77 35.91 42.10
N VAL A 408 -16.42 35.02 42.84
CA VAL A 408 -17.50 35.38 43.79
C VAL A 408 -16.99 36.33 44.87
N PHE A 409 -15.81 36.11 45.44
CA PHE A 409 -15.20 36.99 46.44
C PHE A 409 -14.96 38.40 45.91
N HIS A 410 -14.43 38.53 44.69
CA HIS A 410 -14.13 39.84 44.09
C HIS A 410 -15.36 40.60 43.61
N THR A 411 -16.46 39.90 43.28
CA THR A 411 -17.68 40.52 42.73
C THR A 411 -18.76 40.79 43.77
N SER A 412 -18.67 40.18 44.95
CA SER A 412 -19.68 40.33 46.00
C SER A 412 -19.38 41.48 46.96
N VAL A 413 -20.41 42.27 47.26
CA VAL A 413 -20.31 43.48 48.10
C VAL A 413 -20.10 43.15 49.59
N LEU A 414 -20.52 41.94 50.04
CA LEU A 414 -20.35 41.42 51.39
C LEU A 414 -20.06 39.91 51.36
N PRO A 415 -18.78 39.49 51.29
CA PRO A 415 -18.41 38.08 51.30
C PRO A 415 -18.51 37.51 52.72
N GLY A 416 -19.74 37.26 53.19
CA GLY A 416 -19.96 36.51 54.43
C GLY A 416 -19.59 35.04 54.26
N PHE A 417 -19.00 34.44 55.31
CA PHE A 417 -18.60 33.02 55.32
C PHE A 417 -19.72 32.08 54.84
N TRP A 418 -20.95 32.29 55.32
CA TRP A 418 -22.12 31.47 54.95
C TRP A 418 -22.51 31.60 53.47
N ASN A 419 -22.34 32.77 52.86
CA ASN A 419 -22.62 32.97 51.43
C ASN A 419 -21.57 32.28 50.57
N MET A 420 -20.30 32.31 50.98
CA MET A 420 -19.23 31.58 50.28
C MET A 420 -19.40 30.06 50.42
N LEU A 421 -19.81 29.58 51.60
CA LEU A 421 -20.10 28.17 51.82
C LEU A 421 -21.26 27.71 50.92
N LEU A 422 -22.34 28.48 50.86
CA LEU A 422 -23.49 28.19 50.00
C LEU A 422 -23.09 28.17 48.52
N ALA A 423 -22.29 29.15 48.07
CA ALA A 423 -21.76 29.21 46.71
C ALA A 423 -20.86 28.00 46.39
N ALA A 424 -20.00 27.58 47.32
CA ALA A 424 -19.16 26.39 47.17
C ALA A 424 -20.01 25.12 47.04
N VAL A 425 -21.03 24.94 47.90
CA VAL A 425 -21.89 23.76 47.86
C VAL A 425 -22.69 23.70 46.55
N LEU A 426 -23.30 24.82 46.14
CA LEU A 426 -24.11 24.88 44.91
C LEU A 426 -23.28 24.73 43.63
N SER A 427 -22.06 25.28 43.60
CA SER A 427 -21.19 25.23 42.41
C SER A 427 -20.41 23.91 42.28
N PHE A 428 -20.35 23.09 43.33
CA PHE A 428 -19.56 21.85 43.31
C PHE A 428 -20.00 20.90 42.21
N LEU A 429 -21.30 20.64 42.10
CA LEU A 429 -21.83 19.73 41.08
C LEU A 429 -21.54 20.22 39.64
N PRO A 430 -21.85 21.49 39.28
CA PRO A 430 -21.47 22.04 37.97
C PRO A 430 -19.96 22.00 37.68
N VAL A 431 -19.11 22.44 38.62
CA VAL A 431 -17.65 22.47 38.43
C VAL A 431 -17.09 21.06 38.26
N TYR A 432 -17.54 20.11 39.07
CA TYR A 432 -17.14 18.71 38.97
C TYR A 432 -17.56 18.08 37.64
N SER A 433 -18.78 18.37 37.16
CA SER A 433 -19.27 17.90 35.86
C SER A 433 -18.41 18.42 34.71
N ILE A 434 -18.03 19.70 34.73
CA ILE A 434 -17.12 20.30 33.74
C ILE A 434 -15.74 19.62 33.78
N ALA A 435 -15.20 19.38 34.98
CA ALA A 435 -13.92 18.70 35.14
C ALA A 435 -13.94 17.29 34.56
N ILE A 436 -15.00 16.50 34.82
CA ILE A 436 -15.17 15.17 34.22
C ILE A 436 -15.21 15.28 32.70
N GLY A 437 -16.03 16.17 32.15
CA GLY A 437 -16.17 16.35 30.70
C GLY A 437 -14.85 16.67 30.00
N LEU A 438 -14.04 17.57 30.60
CA LEU A 438 -12.70 17.91 30.08
C LEU A 438 -11.74 16.71 30.13
N VAL A 439 -11.74 15.96 31.22
CA VAL A 439 -10.89 14.77 31.35
C VAL A 439 -11.34 13.67 30.38
N HIS A 440 -12.63 13.42 30.20
CA HIS A 440 -13.16 12.46 29.23
C HIS A 440 -12.80 12.86 27.80
N TRP A 441 -12.99 14.13 27.45
CA TRP A 441 -12.60 14.66 26.15
C TRP A 441 -11.10 14.50 25.88
N ALA A 442 -10.26 14.80 26.86
CA ALA A 442 -8.81 14.62 26.75
C ALA A 442 -8.44 13.13 26.65
N ALA A 443 -9.05 12.28 27.48
CA ALA A 443 -8.81 10.84 27.49
C ALA A 443 -9.17 10.20 26.14
N ALA A 444 -10.32 10.56 25.56
CA ALA A 444 -10.74 10.05 24.24
C ALA A 444 -9.79 10.44 23.10
N ARG A 445 -9.08 11.58 23.22
CA ARG A 445 -8.09 12.02 22.22
C ARG A 445 -6.69 11.45 22.44
N ILE A 446 -6.32 11.17 23.69
CA ILE A 446 -4.98 10.71 24.06
C ILE A 446 -4.90 9.17 24.01
N CYS A 447 -5.93 8.48 24.49
CA CYS A 447 -5.97 7.03 24.54
C CYS A 447 -6.32 6.47 23.16
N ARG A 448 -5.35 5.83 22.51
CA ARG A 448 -5.60 5.10 21.26
C ARG A 448 -6.33 3.79 21.56
N PRO A 449 -7.37 3.41 20.78
CA PRO A 449 -8.01 2.11 20.90
C PRO A 449 -6.99 0.98 20.82
N PHE A 450 -7.18 -0.05 21.66
CA PHE A 450 -6.37 -1.25 21.61
C PHE A 450 -7.00 -2.25 20.64
N HIS A 451 -6.23 -2.71 19.65
CA HIS A 451 -6.67 -3.78 18.76
C HIS A 451 -6.64 -5.11 19.53
N ILE A 452 -7.79 -5.77 19.67
CA ILE A 452 -7.89 -7.09 20.29
C ILE A 452 -7.52 -8.13 19.22
N PRO A 453 -6.46 -8.94 19.43
CA PRO A 453 -6.09 -9.99 18.49
C PRO A 453 -7.20 -11.03 18.32
N LYS A 454 -7.35 -11.58 17.11
CA LYS A 454 -8.40 -12.52 16.71
C LYS A 454 -7.79 -13.76 16.06
N LEU A 455 -8.49 -14.88 16.18
CA LEU A 455 -8.22 -16.10 15.42
C LEU A 455 -8.92 -16.03 14.05
N GLU A 456 -8.34 -16.65 13.04
CA GLU A 456 -8.86 -16.58 11.66
C GLU A 456 -10.04 -17.54 11.42
N LEU A 457 -10.02 -18.72 12.06
CA LEU A 457 -11.07 -19.77 12.04
C LEU A 457 -11.77 -19.94 10.66
N LYS A 458 -10.99 -19.99 9.57
CA LYS A 458 -11.50 -20.10 8.18
C LYS A 458 -12.36 -21.33 7.92
N GLU A 459 -12.05 -22.43 8.60
CA GLU A 459 -12.74 -23.73 8.47
C GLU A 459 -13.87 -23.88 9.51
N GLY A 460 -14.28 -22.79 10.16
CA GLY A 460 -15.29 -22.80 11.22
C GLY A 460 -14.68 -22.93 12.62
N ILE A 461 -15.56 -23.05 13.62
CA ILE A 461 -15.16 -23.18 15.03
C ILE A 461 -14.83 -24.66 15.33
N PRO A 462 -13.59 -25.01 15.73
CA PRO A 462 -13.25 -26.38 16.08
C PRO A 462 -13.88 -26.78 17.43
N GLU A 463 -13.96 -28.09 17.70
CA GLU A 463 -14.59 -28.61 18.92
C GLU A 463 -13.92 -28.10 20.20
N GLU A 464 -12.59 -27.94 20.18
CA GLU A 464 -11.79 -27.37 21.28
C GLU A 464 -12.22 -25.95 21.68
N TYR A 465 -12.77 -25.19 20.72
CA TYR A 465 -13.24 -23.81 20.91
C TYR A 465 -14.76 -23.70 20.84
N ARG A 466 -15.48 -24.79 21.14
CA ARG A 466 -16.94 -24.79 21.16
C ARG A 466 -17.46 -23.61 21.96
N THR A 467 -18.23 -22.77 21.29
CA THR A 467 -18.61 -21.45 21.78
C THR A 467 -20.11 -21.41 22.00
N MET A 468 -20.52 -20.78 23.12
CA MET A 468 -21.92 -20.51 23.40
C MET A 468 -22.14 -19.00 23.50
N VAL A 469 -22.98 -18.47 22.61
CA VAL A 469 -23.45 -17.09 22.63
C VAL A 469 -24.63 -17.00 23.59
N VAL A 470 -24.39 -16.37 24.73
CA VAL A 470 -25.43 -16.14 25.73
C VAL A 470 -26.05 -14.77 25.50
N ILE A 471 -27.37 -14.74 25.31
CA ILE A 471 -28.18 -13.54 25.16
C ILE A 471 -28.81 -13.23 26.53
N PRO A 472 -28.23 -12.30 27.33
CA PRO A 472 -28.84 -11.89 28.58
C PRO A 472 -30.06 -11.01 28.32
N ALA A 473 -31.20 -11.32 28.93
CA ALA A 473 -32.42 -10.55 28.75
C ALA A 473 -33.35 -10.58 29.97
N LEU A 474 -34.13 -9.52 30.16
CA LEU A 474 -35.26 -9.53 31.08
C LEU A 474 -36.49 -10.16 30.41
N LEU A 475 -37.02 -11.23 30.99
CA LEU A 475 -38.21 -11.95 30.54
C LEU A 475 -39.46 -11.36 31.19
N THR A 476 -39.89 -10.20 30.70
CA THR A 476 -40.95 -9.41 31.33
C THR A 476 -42.37 -9.95 31.08
N SER A 477 -42.54 -10.73 30.01
CA SER A 477 -43.81 -11.29 29.55
C SER A 477 -43.59 -12.40 28.53
N GLU A 478 -44.64 -13.19 28.27
CA GLU A 478 -44.65 -14.21 27.21
C GLU A 478 -44.33 -13.62 25.83
N LYS A 479 -44.92 -12.47 25.51
CA LYS A 479 -44.65 -11.76 24.25
C LYS A 479 -43.17 -11.40 24.09
N ARG A 480 -42.54 -10.98 25.18
CA ARG A 480 -41.11 -10.63 25.15
C ARG A 480 -40.24 -11.86 24.91
N VAL A 481 -40.60 -13.00 25.49
CA VAL A 481 -39.93 -14.28 25.22
C VAL A 481 -40.03 -14.64 23.74
N MET A 482 -41.22 -14.53 23.15
CA MET A 482 -41.42 -14.80 21.71
C MET A 482 -40.50 -13.93 20.85
N GLU A 483 -40.48 -12.61 21.09
CA GLU A 483 -39.60 -11.67 20.36
C GLU A 483 -38.11 -12.01 20.48
N LEU A 484 -37.66 -12.40 21.68
CA LEU A 484 -36.26 -12.75 21.94
C LEU A 484 -35.86 -14.05 21.24
N ILE A 485 -36.76 -15.03 21.20
CA ILE A 485 -36.50 -16.31 20.54
C ILE A 485 -36.52 -16.15 19.02
N ASP A 486 -37.42 -15.35 18.46
CA ASP A 486 -37.41 -15.01 17.04
C ASP A 486 -36.10 -14.31 16.63
N GLN A 487 -35.61 -13.38 17.46
CA GLN A 487 -34.30 -12.75 17.24
C GLN A 487 -33.15 -13.74 17.35
N MET A 488 -33.21 -14.67 18.31
CA MET A 488 -32.21 -15.72 18.47
C MET A 488 -32.19 -16.67 17.25
N GLU A 489 -33.34 -16.98 16.67
CA GLU A 489 -33.46 -17.76 15.43
C GLU A 489 -32.79 -17.01 14.26
N VAL A 490 -33.00 -15.70 14.13
CA VAL A 490 -32.29 -14.88 13.11
C VAL A 490 -30.77 -14.91 13.31
N PHE A 491 -30.28 -14.79 14.55
CA PHE A 491 -28.84 -14.86 14.84
C PHE A 491 -28.26 -16.22 14.50
N TYR A 492 -28.97 -17.30 14.81
CA TYR A 492 -28.57 -18.66 14.46
C TYR A 492 -28.53 -18.86 12.94
N LEU A 493 -29.56 -18.46 12.21
CA LEU A 493 -29.63 -18.61 10.75
C LEU A 493 -28.54 -17.80 10.03
N ALA A 494 -28.15 -16.65 10.58
CA ALA A 494 -27.06 -15.84 10.04
C ALA A 494 -25.65 -16.43 10.35
N ASN A 495 -25.53 -17.33 11.32
CA ASN A 495 -24.25 -17.87 11.82
C ASN A 495 -24.34 -19.38 12.04
N GLN A 496 -24.57 -20.13 10.96
CA GLN A 496 -24.71 -21.59 11.02
C GLN A 496 -23.33 -22.27 11.08
N GLU A 497 -22.89 -22.59 12.30
CA GLU A 497 -21.61 -23.25 12.59
C GLU A 497 -21.83 -24.45 13.52
N GLU A 498 -21.09 -25.54 13.32
CA GLU A 498 -21.32 -26.80 14.06
C GLU A 498 -21.04 -26.68 15.56
N ASN A 499 -20.08 -25.82 15.93
CA ASN A 499 -19.65 -25.63 17.32
C ASN A 499 -20.04 -24.26 17.89
N LEU A 500 -21.01 -23.58 17.27
CA LEU A 500 -21.61 -22.35 17.77
C LEU A 500 -23.01 -22.62 18.31
N HIS A 501 -23.21 -22.36 19.60
CA HIS A 501 -24.47 -22.58 20.29
C HIS A 501 -25.06 -21.25 20.76
N PHE A 502 -26.37 -21.17 20.88
CA PHE A 502 -27.06 -19.99 21.39
C PHE A 502 -27.85 -20.36 22.65
N ALA A 503 -27.82 -19.47 23.64
CA ALA A 503 -28.56 -19.64 24.89
C ALA A 503 -29.20 -18.32 25.30
N LEU A 504 -30.42 -18.40 25.83
CA LEU A 504 -31.11 -17.26 26.44
C LEU A 504 -30.90 -17.31 27.95
N LEU A 505 -30.26 -16.28 28.52
CA LEU A 505 -30.11 -16.12 29.97
C LEU A 505 -31.12 -15.08 30.45
N GLY A 506 -32.24 -15.58 30.96
CA GLY A 506 -33.37 -14.78 31.40
C GLY A 506 -33.34 -14.44 32.89
N ASP A 507 -33.72 -13.21 33.24
CA ASP A 507 -34.15 -12.83 34.59
C ASP A 507 -35.55 -12.20 34.54
N TYR A 508 -36.31 -12.27 35.63
CA TYR A 508 -37.66 -11.70 35.67
C TYR A 508 -37.62 -10.18 35.87
N LYS A 509 -38.74 -9.51 35.59
CA LYS A 509 -38.93 -8.14 36.07
C LYS A 509 -39.11 -8.14 37.59
N ASP A 510 -38.80 -7.03 38.23
CA ASP A 510 -39.08 -6.85 39.66
C ASP A 510 -40.57 -7.10 39.96
N GLY A 511 -40.81 -7.95 40.96
CA GLY A 511 -42.13 -8.35 41.42
C GLY A 511 -42.32 -8.07 42.91
N PRO A 512 -43.59 -7.89 43.37
CA PRO A 512 -43.89 -7.70 44.78
C PRO A 512 -43.73 -9.00 45.61
N GLU A 513 -43.74 -10.16 44.95
CA GLU A 513 -43.66 -11.48 45.57
C GLU A 513 -42.51 -12.29 44.94
N GLU A 514 -41.98 -13.27 45.68
CA GLU A 514 -40.85 -14.11 45.24
C GLU A 514 -41.20 -15.01 44.02
N LYS A 515 -42.47 -15.40 43.89
CA LYS A 515 -42.99 -16.18 42.75
C LYS A 515 -44.38 -15.71 42.39
N THR A 516 -44.58 -15.36 41.13
CA THR A 516 -45.90 -15.04 40.58
C THR A 516 -46.33 -16.14 39.61
N ASP A 517 -47.65 -16.39 39.49
CA ASP A 517 -48.17 -17.36 38.51
C ASP A 517 -47.76 -17.04 37.06
N SER A 518 -47.55 -15.76 36.74
CA SER A 518 -47.04 -15.31 35.43
C SER A 518 -45.63 -15.82 35.12
N ASP A 519 -44.81 -16.07 36.15
CA ASP A 519 -43.39 -16.40 35.97
C ASP A 519 -43.23 -17.81 35.40
N ASN A 520 -44.07 -18.75 35.87
CA ASN A 520 -44.14 -20.10 35.33
C ASN A 520 -44.56 -20.09 33.86
N VAL A 521 -45.56 -19.28 33.49
CA VAL A 521 -46.03 -19.15 32.09
C VAL A 521 -44.93 -18.65 31.17
N ILE A 522 -44.16 -17.66 31.62
CA ILE A 522 -43.03 -17.10 30.88
C ILE A 522 -41.95 -18.16 30.64
N VAL A 523 -41.56 -18.90 31.68
CA VAL A 523 -40.53 -19.95 31.59
C VAL A 523 -40.99 -21.12 30.73
N ASP A 524 -42.22 -21.58 30.91
CA ASP A 524 -42.75 -22.70 30.15
C ASP A 524 -42.85 -22.36 28.66
N THR A 525 -43.21 -21.12 28.33
CA THR A 525 -43.18 -20.62 26.95
C THR A 525 -41.77 -20.61 26.38
N ALA A 526 -40.79 -20.10 27.14
CA ALA A 526 -39.40 -20.07 26.72
C ALA A 526 -38.85 -21.48 26.47
N LYS A 527 -39.09 -22.40 27.39
CA LYS A 527 -38.68 -23.82 27.27
C LYS A 527 -39.31 -24.47 26.05
N ARG A 528 -40.62 -24.30 25.84
CA ARG A 528 -41.33 -24.86 24.69
C ARG A 528 -40.75 -24.37 23.37
N MET A 529 -40.59 -23.05 23.22
CA MET A 529 -40.09 -22.47 21.97
C MET A 529 -38.61 -22.79 21.70
N ILE A 530 -37.75 -22.81 22.72
CA ILE A 530 -36.37 -23.29 22.55
C ILE A 530 -36.34 -24.76 22.15
N HIS A 531 -37.22 -25.59 22.74
CA HIS A 531 -37.33 -26.99 22.35
C HIS A 531 -37.77 -27.13 20.88
N GLU A 532 -38.75 -26.34 20.44
CA GLU A 532 -39.17 -26.29 19.03
C GLU A 532 -38.02 -25.86 18.09
N LEU A 533 -37.22 -24.86 18.46
CA LEU A 533 -36.03 -24.48 17.68
C LEU A 533 -35.00 -25.61 17.63
N ASN A 534 -34.73 -26.26 18.76
CA ASN A 534 -33.81 -27.39 18.81
C ASN A 534 -34.32 -28.60 18.02
N GLN A 535 -35.63 -28.82 17.92
CA GLN A 535 -36.19 -29.86 17.04
C GLN A 535 -36.06 -29.48 15.56
N ARG A 536 -36.27 -28.21 15.20
CA ARG A 536 -36.16 -27.73 13.82
C ARG A 536 -34.72 -27.73 13.30
N TYR A 537 -33.77 -27.34 14.16
CA TYR A 537 -32.39 -27.05 13.76
C TYR A 537 -31.35 -27.98 14.38
N GLY A 538 -31.70 -28.73 15.42
CA GLY A 538 -30.81 -29.69 16.04
C GLY A 538 -30.50 -30.80 15.05
N ARG A 539 -29.25 -30.83 14.58
CA ARG A 539 -28.74 -31.98 13.82
C ARG A 539 -28.59 -33.15 14.78
N GLU A 540 -29.10 -34.33 14.40
CA GLU A 540 -28.80 -35.58 15.11
C GLU A 540 -27.28 -35.74 15.16
N ARG A 541 -26.72 -35.83 16.36
CA ARG A 541 -25.32 -36.20 16.54
C ARG A 541 -25.21 -37.69 16.25
N GLU A 542 -24.60 -38.07 15.14
CA GLU A 542 -24.06 -39.43 14.95
C GLU A 542 -22.84 -39.66 15.84
#